data_AF-A0A1E3QXD4-F1
#
_entry.id   AF-A0A1E3QXD4-F1
#
_cell.length_a   1.000
_cell.length_b   1.000
_cell.length_c   1.000
_cell.angle_alpha   90.00
_cell.angle_beta   90.00
_cell.angle_gamma   90.00
#
_symmetry.space_group_name_H-M   'P 1'
#
loop_
_entity.id
_entity.type
_entity.pdbx_description
1 polymer ?
#
loop_
_entity_poly.entity_id
_entity_poly.type
_entity_poly.pdbx_seq_one_letter_code
_entity_poly.pdbx_strand_id
1 'polypeptide(L)'
;MHDDDDDEISGPIRSKNEMDEKAPSIPEDYAIDPNTPLELVGEITALVESSVIIKANVSGEFRILKDNSMLCFEDRTVLGPLFETFGRLQAPVYRVKISEEKFEQLKDRKGQRVYYVVPDSQFVYTDGIK
;
A
#
# COMPACT_ATOMS: atom_id res chain seq x y z
N MET A 1 55.11 27.24 21.71
CA MET A 1 54.33 28.48 21.74
C MET A 1 53.29 28.39 20.64
N HIS A 2 52.00 28.47 21.00
CA HIS A 2 50.77 28.68 20.18
C HIS A 2 50.53 27.66 19.04
N ASP A 3 49.33 27.17 18.72
CA ASP A 3 47.95 27.70 18.74
C ASP A 3 47.01 26.47 18.52
N ASP A 4 45.96 26.19 19.30
CA ASP A 4 44.55 26.68 19.20
C ASP A 4 43.61 25.74 18.39
N ASP A 5 42.30 25.89 18.61
CA ASP A 5 41.10 25.13 18.15
C ASP A 5 40.84 23.76 18.82
N ASP A 6 39.98 23.64 19.85
CA ASP A 6 38.52 23.91 19.89
C ASP A 6 37.74 23.08 18.86
N ASP A 7 36.96 22.11 19.32
CA ASP A 7 35.53 22.04 18.99
C ASP A 7 34.85 20.91 19.76
N GLU A 8 34.02 21.34 20.70
CA GLU A 8 32.96 20.56 21.32
C GLU A 8 31.93 20.14 20.25
N ILE A 9 31.80 18.84 19.97
CA ILE A 9 30.56 18.34 19.33
C ILE A 9 29.68 17.62 20.35
N SER A 10 28.96 18.46 21.09
CA SER A 10 27.72 18.11 21.80
C SER A 10 26.65 17.65 20.81
N GLY A 11 26.07 16.49 21.05
CA GLY A 11 24.82 16.06 20.43
C GLY A 11 24.64 14.55 20.40
N PRO A 12 23.49 13.99 20.84
CA PRO A 12 23.20 12.59 20.62
C PRO A 12 23.11 12.35 19.11
N ILE A 13 23.88 11.37 18.64
CA ILE A 13 23.81 10.77 17.30
C ILE A 13 22.35 10.47 16.92
N ARG A 14 21.72 11.40 16.20
CA ARG A 14 20.42 11.17 15.56
C ARG A 14 20.66 10.30 14.33
N SER A 15 20.25 9.04 14.39
CA SER A 15 20.14 8.20 13.20
C SER A 15 19.18 8.85 12.21
N LYS A 16 19.70 9.33 11.08
CA LYS A 16 18.98 10.06 10.00
C LYS A 16 18.03 9.18 9.17
N ASN A 17 17.67 7.98 9.62
CA ASN A 17 17.02 6.99 8.76
C ASN A 17 15.84 6.27 9.42
N GLU A 18 15.00 7.00 10.16
CA GLU A 18 13.60 6.62 10.31
C GLU A 18 12.86 7.28 9.14
N MET A 19 12.93 6.66 7.96
CA MET A 19 12.13 7.10 6.83
C MET A 19 10.68 6.82 7.19
N ASP A 20 9.96 7.86 7.65
CA ASP A 20 8.51 7.96 7.49
C ASP A 20 8.22 7.63 6.02
N GLU A 21 7.92 6.36 5.75
CA GLU A 21 7.51 5.90 4.44
C GLU A 21 6.11 6.46 4.21
N LYS A 22 6.08 7.74 3.80
CA LYS A 22 4.87 8.51 3.56
C LYS A 22 3.96 7.73 2.63
N ALA A 23 2.68 7.76 2.93
CA ALA A 23 1.66 7.20 2.07
C ALA A 23 1.84 7.73 0.65
N PRO A 24 1.71 6.89 -0.38
CA PRO A 24 1.81 7.32 -1.76
C PRO A 24 0.80 8.44 -2.03
N SER A 25 1.28 9.58 -2.51
CA SER A 25 0.46 10.74 -2.87
C SER A 25 -0.34 10.42 -4.13
N ILE A 26 -1.53 9.87 -3.97
CA ILE A 26 -2.50 9.72 -5.05
C ILE A 26 -3.09 11.12 -5.32
N PRO A 27 -3.27 11.54 -6.58
CA PRO A 27 -3.94 12.79 -6.87
C PRO A 27 -5.32 12.81 -6.22
N GLU A 28 -5.68 13.91 -5.56
CA GLU A 28 -7.02 14.04 -4.97
C GLU A 28 -8.13 14.02 -6.03
N ASP A 29 -7.80 14.40 -7.27
CA ASP A 29 -8.68 14.35 -8.45
C ASP A 29 -8.66 12.98 -9.16
N TYR A 30 -7.89 12.00 -8.66
CA TYR A 30 -7.88 10.67 -9.27
C TYR A 30 -9.22 9.98 -9.03
N ALA A 31 -10.08 10.04 -10.03
CA ALA A 31 -11.35 9.35 -10.09
C ALA A 31 -11.26 8.18 -11.07
N ILE A 32 -11.77 7.02 -10.65
CA ILE A 32 -11.87 5.87 -11.53
C ILE A 32 -13.10 6.06 -12.41
N ASP A 33 -12.87 6.11 -13.71
CA ASP A 33 -13.93 6.25 -14.71
C ASP A 33 -15.04 5.21 -14.50
N PRO A 34 -16.33 5.57 -14.59
CA PRO A 34 -17.44 4.63 -14.39
C PRO A 34 -17.43 3.46 -15.39
N ASN A 35 -16.77 3.61 -16.53
CA ASN A 35 -16.62 2.56 -17.55
C ASN A 35 -15.41 1.65 -17.29
N THR A 36 -14.55 1.99 -16.34
CA THR A 36 -13.34 1.21 -16.05
C THR A 36 -13.71 -0.12 -15.40
N PRO A 37 -13.23 -1.26 -15.95
CA PRO A 37 -13.46 -2.56 -15.36
C PRO A 37 -12.72 -2.69 -14.02
N LEU A 38 -13.45 -3.18 -13.02
CA LEU A 38 -12.96 -3.45 -11.67
C LEU A 38 -13.11 -4.93 -11.37
N GLU A 39 -12.07 -5.50 -10.77
CA GLU A 39 -12.03 -6.93 -10.47
C GLU A 39 -11.80 -7.14 -8.97
N LEU A 40 -12.53 -8.09 -8.38
CA LEU A 40 -12.48 -8.35 -6.95
C LEU A 40 -11.09 -8.88 -6.57
N VAL A 41 -10.43 -8.16 -5.67
CA VAL A 41 -9.18 -8.61 -5.04
C VAL A 41 -9.54 -9.51 -3.87
N GLY A 42 -10.38 -9.00 -2.98
CA GLY A 42 -10.62 -9.57 -1.66
C GLY A 42 -11.32 -8.60 -0.73
N GLU A 43 -11.03 -8.70 0.58
CA GLU A 43 -11.70 -7.93 1.61
C GLU A 43 -10.73 -7.36 2.64
N ILE A 44 -11.11 -6.24 3.26
CA ILE A 44 -10.32 -5.61 4.33
C ILE A 44 -10.40 -6.46 5.58
N THR A 45 -9.27 -7.03 6.01
CA THR A 45 -9.19 -7.83 7.23
C THR A 45 -8.79 -7.01 8.44
N ALA A 46 -7.96 -5.98 8.25
CA ALA A 46 -7.51 -5.09 9.30
C ALA A 46 -7.08 -3.74 8.75
N LEU A 47 -7.09 -2.72 9.60
CA LEU A 47 -6.44 -1.44 9.35
C LEU A 47 -5.48 -1.20 10.52
N VAL A 48 -4.20 -0.98 10.24
CA VAL A 48 -3.12 -0.84 11.24
C VAL A 48 -2.07 0.14 10.72
N GLU A 49 -1.54 1.02 11.57
CA GLU A 49 -0.45 1.96 11.23
C GLU A 49 -0.69 2.72 9.92
N SER A 50 -1.84 3.38 9.80
CA SER A 50 -2.22 4.11 8.58
C SER A 50 -2.13 3.25 7.31
N SER A 51 -2.34 1.94 7.45
CA SER A 51 -2.30 0.96 6.39
C SER A 51 -3.56 0.10 6.39
N VAL A 52 -4.03 -0.26 5.20
CA VAL A 52 -5.15 -1.17 5.00
C VAL A 52 -4.60 -2.54 4.64
N ILE A 53 -5.03 -3.55 5.37
CA ILE A 53 -4.69 -4.95 5.14
C ILE A 53 -5.86 -5.61 4.43
N ILE A 54 -5.60 -6.11 3.23
CA ILE A 54 -6.59 -6.75 2.37
C ILE A 54 -6.18 -8.20 2.17
N LYS A 55 -7.06 -9.14 2.50
CA LYS A 55 -6.83 -10.55 2.19
C LYS A 55 -7.45 -10.86 0.85
N ALA A 56 -6.64 -11.35 -0.07
CA ALA A 56 -7.12 -11.79 -1.37
C ALA A 56 -8.12 -12.95 -1.21
N ASN A 57 -9.22 -12.88 -1.95
CA ASN A 57 -10.19 -13.96 -2.03
C ASN A 57 -9.80 -14.97 -3.12
N VAL A 58 -9.03 -14.52 -4.12
CA VAL A 58 -8.54 -15.34 -5.23
C VAL A 58 -7.19 -15.99 -4.88
N SER A 59 -7.00 -17.22 -5.34
CA SER A 59 -5.72 -17.92 -5.22
C SER A 59 -4.67 -17.23 -6.12
N GLY A 60 -3.54 -16.81 -5.53
CA GLY A 60 -2.40 -16.24 -6.25
C GLY A 60 -1.58 -17.28 -7.02
N GLU A 61 -2.15 -18.47 -7.27
CA GLU A 61 -1.51 -19.60 -7.94
C GLU A 61 -1.15 -19.32 -9.40
N PHE A 62 -1.89 -18.41 -10.05
CA PHE A 62 -1.66 -18.02 -11.45
C PHE A 62 -1.08 -16.61 -11.60
N ARG A 63 -1.56 -15.67 -10.78
CA ARG A 63 -1.16 -14.27 -10.81
C ARG A 63 -1.27 -13.62 -9.44
N ILE A 64 -0.33 -12.75 -9.13
CA ILE A 64 -0.30 -11.95 -7.91
C ILE A 64 -0.29 -10.49 -8.34
N LEU A 65 -1.08 -9.64 -7.67
CA LEU A 65 -0.95 -8.19 -7.87
C LEU A 65 0.48 -7.75 -7.57
N LYS A 66 1.03 -6.97 -8.48
CA LYS A 66 2.33 -6.34 -8.32
C LYS A 66 2.19 -5.07 -7.48
N ASP A 67 3.28 -4.65 -6.84
CA ASP A 67 3.42 -3.31 -6.26
C ASP A 67 2.97 -2.23 -7.24
N ASN A 68 2.51 -1.10 -6.71
CA ASN A 68 1.97 0.03 -7.48
C ASN A 68 0.64 -0.22 -8.21
N SER A 69 0.02 -1.39 -8.07
CA SER A 69 -1.33 -1.63 -8.63
C SER A 69 -2.41 -0.84 -7.90
N MET A 70 -3.26 -0.14 -8.64
CA MET A 70 -4.30 0.71 -8.04
C MET A 70 -5.45 -0.08 -7.44
N LEU A 71 -5.67 0.11 -6.14
CA LEU A 71 -6.72 -0.52 -5.36
C LEU A 71 -7.80 0.49 -4.99
N CYS A 72 -9.04 0.02 -4.98
CA CYS A 72 -10.23 0.81 -4.74
C CYS A 72 -11.35 -0.03 -4.11
N PHE A 73 -12.39 0.64 -3.65
CA PHE A 73 -13.62 0.00 -3.17
C PHE A 73 -14.61 -0.25 -4.31
N GLU A 74 -15.68 -0.98 -4.01
CA GLU A 74 -16.81 -1.18 -4.93
C GLU A 74 -17.42 0.16 -5.40
N ASP A 75 -17.46 1.14 -4.49
CA ASP A 75 -17.92 2.51 -4.75
C ASP A 75 -16.93 3.34 -5.57
N ARG A 76 -15.87 2.73 -6.12
CA ARG A 76 -14.77 3.42 -6.85
C ARG A 76 -13.98 4.42 -5.99
N THR A 77 -14.17 4.39 -4.68
CA THR A 77 -13.32 5.14 -3.73
C THR A 77 -11.90 4.59 -3.80
N VAL A 78 -10.93 5.44 -4.13
CA VAL A 78 -9.54 5.01 -4.32
C VAL A 78 -8.83 4.88 -2.97
N LEU A 79 -8.34 3.66 -2.70
CA LEU A 79 -7.47 3.37 -1.57
C LEU A 79 -6.07 3.90 -1.85
N GLY A 80 -5.52 3.46 -2.97
CA GLY A 80 -4.17 3.79 -3.40
C GLY A 80 -3.44 2.64 -4.07
N PRO A 81 -2.19 2.88 -4.48
CA PRO A 81 -1.35 1.84 -5.02
C PRO A 81 -0.99 0.80 -3.96
N LEU A 82 -0.87 -0.45 -4.40
CA LEU A 82 -0.37 -1.54 -3.57
C LEU A 82 1.02 -1.22 -3.05
N PHE A 83 1.16 -1.24 -1.73
CA PHE A 83 2.43 -0.97 -1.06
C PHE A 83 3.26 -2.25 -0.92
N GLU A 84 2.68 -3.32 -0.40
CA GLU A 84 3.39 -4.59 -0.21
C GLU A 84 2.45 -5.78 -0.34
N THR A 85 2.97 -6.90 -0.84
CA THR A 85 2.28 -8.19 -0.84
C THR A 85 3.03 -9.18 0.04
N PHE A 86 2.33 -9.82 0.98
CA PHE A 86 2.88 -10.83 1.87
C PHE A 86 1.88 -11.97 2.10
N GLY A 87 2.26 -12.98 2.87
CA GLY A 87 1.41 -14.13 3.18
C GLY A 87 1.61 -15.32 2.24
N ARG A 88 0.63 -16.23 2.18
CA ARG A 88 0.73 -17.47 1.40
C ARG A 88 0.28 -17.22 -0.04
N LEU A 89 0.88 -17.92 -1.00
CA LEU A 89 0.48 -17.82 -2.41
C LEU A 89 -1.00 -18.15 -2.66
N GLN A 90 -1.57 -19.08 -1.89
CA GLN A 90 -3.00 -19.43 -2.00
C GLN A 90 -3.95 -18.35 -1.45
N ALA A 91 -3.45 -17.44 -0.61
CA ALA A 91 -4.22 -16.36 0.00
C ALA A 91 -3.29 -15.18 0.28
N PRO A 92 -2.83 -14.47 -0.77
CA PRO A 92 -1.93 -13.34 -0.58
C PRO A 92 -2.65 -12.24 0.21
N VAL A 93 -1.86 -11.53 0.99
CA VAL A 93 -2.30 -10.40 1.80
C VAL A 93 -1.62 -9.16 1.24
N TYR A 94 -2.43 -8.18 0.94
CA TYR A 94 -2.03 -6.92 0.33
C TYR A 94 -2.08 -5.83 1.39
N ARG A 95 -1.05 -5.00 1.43
CA ARG A 95 -0.99 -3.79 2.25
C ARG A 95 -1.04 -2.58 1.35
N VAL A 96 -1.87 -1.61 1.73
CA VAL A 96 -1.93 -0.28 1.11
C VAL A 96 -1.65 0.75 2.19
N LYS A 97 -0.65 1.61 1.97
CA LYS A 97 -0.43 2.76 2.85
C LYS A 97 -1.35 3.89 2.45
N ILE A 98 -1.98 4.51 3.44
CA ILE A 98 -2.90 5.63 3.28
C ILE A 98 -2.52 6.74 4.26
N SER A 99 -2.95 7.96 3.98
CA SER A 99 -2.80 9.07 4.92
C SER A 99 -3.63 8.83 6.18
N GLU A 100 -3.22 9.40 7.31
CA GLU A 100 -3.95 9.28 8.58
C GLU A 100 -5.41 9.76 8.46
N GLU A 101 -5.65 10.83 7.73
CA GLU A 101 -7.01 11.32 7.45
C GLU A 101 -7.88 10.30 6.69
N LYS A 102 -7.32 9.62 5.68
CA LYS A 102 -8.01 8.52 4.99
C LYS A 102 -8.19 7.32 5.92
N PHE A 103 -7.20 7.02 6.75
CA PHE A 103 -7.29 5.91 7.70
C PHE A 103 -8.46 6.11 8.66
N GLU A 104 -8.64 7.32 9.17
CA GLU A 104 -9.78 7.64 10.04
C GLU A 104 -11.13 7.50 9.35
N GLN A 105 -11.21 7.81 8.05
CA GLN A 105 -12.43 7.62 7.25
C GLN A 105 -12.71 6.15 6.93
N LEU A 106 -11.66 5.34 6.84
CA LEU A 106 -11.72 3.94 6.42
C LEU A 106 -11.71 2.94 7.58
N LYS A 107 -11.42 3.38 8.82
CA LYS A 107 -11.36 2.51 10.01
C LYS A 107 -12.65 1.74 10.25
N ASP A 108 -13.79 2.30 9.86
CA ASP A 108 -15.10 1.66 9.96
C ASP A 108 -15.43 0.73 8.76
N ARG A 109 -14.65 0.81 7.68
CA ARG A 109 -14.84 0.01 6.45
C ARG A 109 -14.21 -1.39 6.52
N LYS A 110 -13.96 -1.91 7.72
CA LYS A 110 -13.45 -3.27 7.91
C LYS A 110 -14.45 -4.29 7.35
N GLY A 111 -13.96 -5.31 6.64
CA GLY A 111 -14.78 -6.32 5.98
C GLY A 111 -15.37 -5.90 4.63
N GLN A 112 -15.12 -4.67 4.16
CA GLN A 112 -15.54 -4.27 2.81
C GLN A 112 -14.70 -4.95 1.74
N ARG A 113 -15.35 -5.16 0.58
CA ARG A 113 -14.72 -5.68 -0.62
C ARG A 113 -13.82 -4.64 -1.27
N VAL A 114 -12.67 -5.10 -1.71
CA VAL A 114 -11.64 -4.29 -2.36
C VAL A 114 -11.42 -4.85 -3.76
N TYR A 115 -11.33 -3.93 -4.70
CA TYR A 115 -11.22 -4.18 -6.12
C TYR A 115 -9.94 -3.51 -6.63
N TYR A 116 -9.37 -4.08 -7.68
CA TYR A 116 -8.27 -3.45 -8.39
C TYR A 116 -8.76 -2.89 -9.71
N VAL A 117 -8.14 -1.80 -10.11
CA VAL A 117 -8.44 -1.13 -11.38
C VAL A 117 -7.68 -1.87 -12.47
N VAL A 118 -8.39 -2.64 -13.31
CA VAL A 118 -7.75 -3.51 -14.32
C VAL A 118 -6.72 -2.78 -15.20
N PRO A 119 -7.01 -1.60 -15.77
CA PRO A 119 -6.02 -0.89 -16.60
C PRO A 119 -4.86 -0.27 -15.79
N ASP A 120 -5.05 0.05 -14.52
CA ASP A 120 -4.05 0.66 -13.63
C ASP A 120 -3.42 -0.36 -12.67
N SER A 121 -3.49 -1.65 -13.00
CA SER A 121 -2.95 -2.73 -12.18
C SER A 121 -1.99 -3.60 -12.97
N GLN A 122 -0.93 -4.05 -12.29
CA GLN A 122 0.07 -4.95 -12.85
C GLN A 122 0.03 -6.29 -12.12
N PHE A 123 0.39 -7.35 -12.84
CA PHE A 123 0.38 -8.71 -12.31
C PHE A 123 1.73 -9.37 -12.55
N VAL A 124 2.18 -10.11 -11.54
CA VAL A 124 3.28 -11.06 -11.68
C VAL A 124 2.66 -12.43 -11.87
N TYR A 125 2.98 -13.09 -12.99
CA TYR A 125 2.55 -14.44 -13.28
C TYR A 125 3.56 -15.42 -12.69
N THR A 126 3.05 -16.42 -11.97
CA THR A 126 3.85 -17.50 -11.37
C THR A 126 4.14 -18.64 -12.36
N ASP A 127 3.52 -18.62 -13.54
CA ASP A 127 3.80 -19.55 -14.65
C ASP A 127 5.14 -19.16 -15.31
N GLY A 128 6.24 -19.70 -14.80
CA GLY A 128 7.57 -19.39 -15.34
C GLY A 128 8.77 -19.74 -14.46
N ILE A 129 8.58 -20.38 -13.31
CA ILE A 129 9.70 -21.02 -12.61
C ILE A 129 9.74 -22.48 -13.07
N LYS A 130 10.39 -22.73 -14.21
CA LYS A 130 10.67 -24.09 -14.69
C LYS A 130 12.15 -24.22 -15.04
#